data_AF-A0A2V2RUD3-F1
#
_entry.id   AF-A0A2V2RUD3-F1
#
_cell.length_a   1.000
_cell.length_b   1.000
_cell.length_c   1.000
_cell.angle_alpha   90.00
_cell.angle_beta   90.00
_cell.angle_gamma   90.00
#
_symmetry.space_group_name_H-M   'P 1'
#
loop_
_entity.id
_entity.type
_entity.pdbx_description
1 polymer ?
#
loop_
_entity_poly.entity_id
_entity_poly.type
_entity_poly.pdbx_seq_one_letter_code
_entity_poly.pdbx_strand_id
1 'polypeptide(L)'
;MNDILKTKEFAGAVAEVSVIEELSSLPDGSLIFNDLKIEADRYVHFEGKPLMSAQIDTLVITTGGVFVIEVKNWSSEFAQSGDGFNPYEQVGRASYLTYDRLRTAGLKIRVRSIIATNGRLPPKEDQKVTVVSIPRLRNYIENSPPAQLNPSAIRSLLRL
;
A
#
# COMPACT_ATOMS: atom_id res chain seq x y z
N MET A 1 7.30 25.00 -17.93
CA MET A 1 7.58 24.51 -16.56
C MET A 1 6.36 24.63 -15.64
N ASN A 2 5.61 25.75 -15.66
CA ASN A 2 4.43 25.95 -14.79
C ASN A 2 3.25 24.99 -15.03
N ASP A 3 3.09 24.43 -16.24
CA ASP A 3 1.96 23.52 -16.52
C ASP A 3 2.16 22.13 -15.92
N ILE A 4 3.42 21.68 -15.78
CA ILE A 4 3.76 20.38 -15.16
C ILE A 4 3.34 20.37 -13.68
N LEU A 5 3.52 21.50 -12.98
CA LEU A 5 3.17 21.61 -11.56
C LEU A 5 1.66 21.48 -11.28
N LYS A 6 0.83 21.58 -12.32
CA LYS A 6 -0.64 21.47 -12.22
C LYS A 6 -1.16 20.09 -12.62
N THR A 7 -0.30 19.18 -13.05
CA THR A 7 -0.74 17.86 -13.49
C THR A 7 -1.03 16.94 -12.31
N LYS A 8 -1.92 15.97 -12.54
CA LYS A 8 -2.23 14.93 -11.55
C LYS A 8 -1.02 14.04 -11.27
N GLU A 9 -0.16 13.84 -12.28
CA GLU A 9 1.07 13.06 -12.17
C GLU A 9 2.06 13.74 -11.22
N PHE A 10 2.23 15.06 -11.32
CA PHE A 10 3.08 15.81 -10.39
C PHE A 10 2.52 15.76 -8.97
N ALA A 11 1.21 15.96 -8.81
CA ALA A 11 0.55 15.86 -7.50
C ALA A 11 0.67 14.46 -6.87
N GLY A 12 0.64 13.41 -7.69
CA GLY A 12 0.90 12.02 -7.27
C GLY A 12 2.35 11.82 -6.83
N ALA A 13 3.32 12.24 -7.64
CA ALA A 13 4.74 12.12 -7.32
C ALA A 13 5.12 12.87 -6.02
N VAL A 14 4.58 14.08 -5.82
CA VAL A 14 4.78 14.83 -4.56
C VAL A 14 4.23 14.05 -3.37
N ALA A 15 3.07 13.41 -3.51
CA ALA A 15 2.48 12.61 -2.44
C ALA A 15 3.31 11.36 -2.13
N GLU A 16 3.84 10.68 -3.14
CA GLU A 16 4.75 9.54 -2.95
C GLU A 16 6.03 9.94 -2.21
N VAL A 17 6.65 11.07 -2.59
CA VAL A 17 7.81 11.63 -1.87
C VAL A 17 7.45 11.93 -0.41
N SER A 18 6.30 12.56 -0.14
CA SER A 18 5.87 12.83 1.23
C SER A 18 5.63 11.55 2.05
N VAL A 19 5.16 10.46 1.44
CA VAL A 19 5.03 9.16 2.10
C VAL A 19 6.41 8.58 2.43
N ILE A 20 7.37 8.66 1.51
CA ILE A 20 8.75 8.21 1.75
C ILE A 20 9.37 8.99 2.92
N GLU A 21 9.21 10.31 2.93
CA GLU A 21 9.71 11.18 4.00
C GLU A 21 9.08 10.84 5.35
N GLU A 22 7.75 10.71 5.41
CA GLU A 22 7.02 10.34 6.64
C GLU A 22 7.48 8.98 7.18
N LEU A 23 7.64 7.99 6.30
CA LEU A 23 8.02 6.64 6.69
C LEU A 23 9.52 6.50 7.02
N SER A 24 10.37 7.40 6.55
CA SER A 24 11.82 7.39 6.83
C SER A 24 12.16 7.49 8.32
N SER A 25 11.21 7.99 9.12
CA SER A 25 11.33 8.11 10.59
C SER A 25 10.77 6.92 11.35
N LEU A 26 10.40 5.82 10.68
CA LEU A 26 10.02 4.57 11.34
C LEU A 26 11.20 3.99 12.14
N PRO A 27 10.93 3.23 13.23
CA PRO A 27 11.97 2.66 14.07
C PRO A 27 12.90 1.71 13.31
N ASP A 28 14.17 1.65 13.77
CA ASP A 28 15.18 0.72 13.27
C ASP A 28 14.67 -0.72 13.17
N GLY A 29 15.08 -1.41 12.11
CA GLY A 29 14.62 -2.76 11.80
C GLY A 29 13.31 -2.82 11.00
N SER A 30 12.61 -1.70 10.81
CA SER A 30 11.55 -1.59 9.81
C SER A 30 12.14 -1.63 8.39
N LEU A 31 11.43 -2.26 7.45
CA LEU A 31 11.80 -2.29 6.04
C LEU A 31 10.74 -1.58 5.20
N ILE A 32 11.18 -0.76 4.26
CA ILE A 32 10.31 0.01 3.36
C ILE A 32 10.77 -0.28 1.94
N PHE A 33 9.84 -0.73 1.09
CA PHE A 33 10.07 -0.97 -0.33
C PHE A 33 9.10 -0.10 -1.11
N ASN A 34 9.61 0.71 -2.04
CA ASN A 34 8.78 1.53 -2.91
C ASN A 34 8.78 0.94 -4.32
N ASP A 35 7.70 1.20 -5.07
CA ASP A 35 7.54 0.79 -6.47
C ASP A 35 7.76 -0.72 -6.69
N LEU A 36 7.13 -1.53 -5.84
CA LEU A 36 7.31 -2.97 -5.85
C LEU A 36 6.26 -3.66 -6.72
N LYS A 37 6.73 -4.48 -7.67
CA LYS A 37 5.87 -5.47 -8.33
C LYS A 37 5.87 -6.78 -7.55
N ILE A 38 4.70 -7.22 -7.08
CA ILE A 38 4.53 -8.55 -6.48
C ILE A 38 3.89 -9.51 -7.48
N GLU A 39 4.43 -10.72 -7.54
CA GLU A 39 3.96 -11.78 -8.45
C GLU A 39 3.64 -13.06 -7.67
N ALA A 40 2.56 -13.74 -8.06
CA ALA A 40 2.24 -15.07 -7.59
C ALA A 40 2.94 -16.13 -8.43
N ASP A 41 3.26 -17.29 -7.84
CA ASP A 41 3.80 -18.44 -8.61
C ASP A 41 2.71 -19.15 -9.44
N ARG A 42 1.43 -18.81 -9.22
CA ARG A 42 0.25 -19.36 -9.90
C ARG A 42 -0.85 -18.31 -9.98
N TYR A 43 -1.80 -18.48 -10.90
CA TYR A 43 -3.01 -17.65 -10.90
C TYR A 43 -3.77 -17.80 -9.59
N VAL A 44 -3.98 -16.68 -8.90
CA VAL A 44 -4.90 -16.59 -7.77
C VAL A 44 -6.14 -15.82 -8.20
N HIS A 45 -7.25 -15.96 -7.46
CA HIS A 45 -8.47 -15.22 -7.75
C HIS A 45 -8.71 -14.17 -6.67
N PHE A 46 -8.90 -12.92 -7.08
CA PHE A 46 -9.31 -11.81 -6.24
C PHE A 46 -10.64 -11.28 -6.77
N GLU A 47 -11.68 -11.29 -5.93
CA GLU A 47 -13.05 -10.88 -6.31
C GLU A 47 -13.55 -11.55 -7.60
N GLY A 48 -13.27 -12.85 -7.74
CA GLY A 48 -13.68 -13.65 -8.91
C GLY A 48 -12.86 -13.44 -10.18
N LYS A 49 -11.90 -12.50 -10.18
CA LYS A 49 -11.02 -12.22 -11.33
C LYS A 49 -9.65 -12.88 -11.14
N PRO A 50 -9.05 -13.45 -12.20
CA PRO A 50 -7.69 -13.96 -12.14
C PRO A 50 -6.68 -12.83 -11.90
N LEU A 51 -5.70 -13.11 -11.05
CA LEU A 51 -4.68 -12.18 -10.59
C LEU A 51 -3.34 -12.93 -10.53
N MET A 52 -2.35 -12.42 -11.26
CA MET A 52 -0.98 -12.96 -11.28
C MET A 52 0.02 -11.98 -10.66
N SER A 53 -0.23 -10.68 -10.80
CA SER A 53 0.65 -9.64 -10.27
C SER A 53 -0.12 -8.38 -9.91
N ALA A 54 0.48 -7.58 -9.03
CA ALA A 54 0.03 -6.24 -8.69
C ALA A 54 1.23 -5.33 -8.44
N GLN A 55 1.06 -4.05 -8.74
CA GLN A 55 2.00 -3.01 -8.31
C GLN A 55 1.65 -2.57 -6.89
N ILE A 56 2.68 -2.26 -6.11
CA ILE A 56 2.58 -1.73 -4.76
C ILE A 56 3.38 -0.44 -4.72
N ASP A 57 2.74 0.68 -4.43
CA ASP A 57 3.44 1.97 -4.31
C ASP A 57 4.44 1.91 -3.15
N THR A 58 4.01 1.46 -1.97
CA THR A 58 4.88 1.22 -0.82
C THR A 58 4.49 -0.02 -0.01
N LEU A 59 5.45 -0.90 0.26
CA LEU A 59 5.35 -2.00 1.21
C LEU A 59 6.18 -1.69 2.45
N VAL A 60 5.54 -1.71 3.62
CA VAL A 60 6.22 -1.57 4.92
C VAL A 60 6.14 -2.88 5.70
N ILE A 61 7.27 -3.32 6.22
CA ILE A 61 7.38 -4.49 7.10
C ILE A 61 7.98 -4.03 8.42
N THR A 62 7.23 -4.22 9.51
CA THR A 62 7.70 -3.95 10.87
C THR A 62 7.52 -5.20 11.74
N THR A 63 8.00 -5.15 12.99
CA THR A 63 7.68 -6.19 13.99
C THR A 63 6.18 -6.25 14.32
N GLY A 64 5.43 -5.18 14.05
CA GLY A 64 3.99 -5.07 14.25
C GLY A 64 3.12 -5.57 13.09
N GLY A 65 3.66 -5.68 11.88
CA GLY A 65 2.85 -6.09 10.73
C GLY A 65 3.49 -5.90 9.36
N VAL A 66 2.73 -6.31 8.35
CA VAL A 66 3.00 -6.04 6.93
C VAL A 66 1.90 -5.12 6.41
N PHE A 67 2.29 -4.00 5.80
CA PHE A 67 1.41 -2.95 5.35
C PHE A 67 1.63 -2.70 3.86
N VAL A 68 0.58 -2.86 3.08
CA VAL A 68 0.53 -2.51 1.65
C VAL A 68 -0.15 -1.16 1.55
N ILE A 69 0.58 -0.20 0.99
CA ILE A 69 0.17 1.20 0.95
C ILE A 69 0.03 1.61 -0.51
N GLU A 70 -1.15 2.11 -0.85
CA GLU A 70 -1.41 2.83 -2.09
C GLU A 70 -1.39 4.34 -1.78
N VAL A 71 -0.71 5.12 -2.60
CA VAL A 71 -0.61 6.57 -2.44
C VAL A 71 -1.53 7.25 -3.44
N LYS A 72 -2.43 8.09 -2.95
CA LYS A 72 -3.33 8.87 -3.80
C LYS A 72 -3.43 10.30 -3.31
N ASN A 73 -3.47 11.25 -4.22
CA ASN A 73 -3.66 12.66 -3.87
C ASN A 73 -4.56 13.35 -4.90
N TRP A 74 -5.82 12.94 -4.94
CA TRP A 74 -6.77 13.45 -5.92
C TRP A 74 -7.46 14.72 -5.44
N SER A 75 -7.80 15.60 -6.38
CA SER A 75 -8.70 16.71 -6.11
C SER A 75 -10.13 16.20 -5.86
N SER A 76 -10.98 17.06 -5.30
CA SER A 76 -12.38 16.72 -5.05
C SER A 76 -13.13 16.40 -6.34
N GLU A 77 -12.80 17.13 -7.41
CA GLU A 77 -13.42 17.00 -8.73
C GLU A 77 -13.05 15.66 -9.37
N PHE A 78 -11.76 15.28 -9.32
CA PHE A 78 -11.30 14.01 -9.88
C PHE A 78 -11.84 12.80 -9.09
N ALA A 79 -11.87 12.90 -7.76
CA ALA A 79 -12.45 11.84 -6.92
C ALA A 79 -13.94 11.58 -7.20
N GLN A 80 -14.66 12.58 -7.72
CA GLN A 80 -16.09 12.48 -8.06
C GLN A 80 -16.34 12.11 -9.53
N SER A 81 -15.36 12.30 -10.43
CA SER A 81 -15.57 12.01 -11.84
C SER A 81 -15.65 10.51 -12.14
N GLY A 82 -15.11 9.67 -11.25
CA GLY A 82 -15.00 8.22 -11.45
C GLY A 82 -13.88 7.84 -12.42
N ASP A 83 -13.06 8.81 -12.84
CA ASP A 83 -11.91 8.55 -13.70
C ASP A 83 -10.74 7.94 -12.92
N GLY A 84 -9.92 7.17 -13.63
CA GLY A 84 -8.74 6.52 -13.07
C GLY A 84 -9.02 5.12 -12.50
N PHE A 85 -7.97 4.48 -11.99
CA PHE A 85 -8.08 3.17 -11.36
C PHE A 85 -8.62 3.30 -9.95
N ASN A 86 -9.48 2.36 -9.55
CA ASN A 86 -10.05 2.33 -8.22
C ASN A 86 -8.94 2.03 -7.18
N PRO A 87 -8.65 2.98 -6.26
CA PRO A 87 -7.55 2.81 -5.32
C PRO A 87 -7.81 1.70 -4.29
N TYR A 88 -9.08 1.42 -3.99
CA TYR A 88 -9.47 0.32 -3.11
C TYR A 88 -9.17 -1.03 -3.78
N GLU A 89 -9.56 -1.21 -5.05
CA GLU A 89 -9.23 -2.42 -5.81
C GLU A 89 -7.71 -2.59 -5.96
N GLN A 90 -6.96 -1.52 -6.25
CA GLN A 90 -5.50 -1.56 -6.38
C GLN A 90 -4.83 -2.10 -5.11
N VAL A 91 -5.08 -1.47 -3.96
CA VAL A 91 -4.49 -1.91 -2.68
C VAL A 91 -5.02 -3.27 -2.22
N GLY A 92 -6.26 -3.60 -2.58
CA GLY A 92 -6.89 -4.90 -2.31
C GLY A 92 -6.17 -6.04 -3.03
N ARG A 93 -5.94 -5.89 -4.34
CA ARG A 93 -5.20 -6.85 -5.17
C ARG A 93 -3.78 -7.06 -4.66
N ALA A 94 -3.06 -5.96 -4.41
CA ALA A 94 -1.70 -5.99 -3.89
C ALA A 94 -1.62 -6.71 -2.53
N SER A 95 -2.48 -6.32 -1.59
CA SER A 95 -2.54 -6.93 -0.25
C SER A 95 -2.89 -8.41 -0.29
N TYR A 96 -3.83 -8.81 -1.16
CA TYR A 96 -4.20 -10.21 -1.34
C TYR A 96 -3.02 -11.05 -1.88
N LEU A 97 -2.27 -10.53 -2.86
CA LEU A 97 -1.08 -11.22 -3.37
C LEU A 97 0.01 -11.34 -2.30
N THR A 98 0.29 -10.26 -1.55
CA THR A 98 1.24 -10.30 -0.44
C THR A 98 0.82 -11.35 0.59
N TYR A 99 -0.48 -11.41 0.92
CA TYR A 99 -1.02 -12.40 1.82
C TYR A 99 -0.89 -13.84 1.28
N ASP A 100 -1.25 -14.09 0.01
CA ASP A 100 -1.15 -15.43 -0.59
C ASP A 100 0.31 -15.92 -0.63
N ARG A 101 1.25 -15.03 -0.93
CA ARG A 101 2.69 -15.34 -0.92
C ARG A 101 3.18 -15.76 0.47
N LEU A 102 2.86 -14.98 1.50
CA LEU A 102 3.21 -15.31 2.89
C LEU A 102 2.52 -16.60 3.33
N ARG A 103 1.24 -16.79 2.98
CA ARG A 103 0.48 -17.99 3.30
C ARG A 103 1.07 -19.24 2.64
N THR A 104 1.45 -19.15 1.37
CA THR A 104 2.08 -20.25 0.62
C THR A 104 3.43 -20.62 1.22
N ALA A 105 4.14 -19.65 1.79
CA ALA A 105 5.35 -19.87 2.59
C ALA A 105 5.08 -20.38 4.02
N GLY A 106 3.83 -20.70 4.38
CA GLY A 106 3.46 -21.24 5.69
C GLY A 106 3.14 -20.19 6.77
N LEU A 107 3.18 -18.89 6.45
CA LEU A 107 2.90 -17.81 7.40
C LEU A 107 1.48 -17.26 7.24
N LYS A 108 0.67 -17.39 8.29
CA LYS A 108 -0.67 -16.76 8.37
C LYS A 108 -0.59 -15.41 9.07
N ILE A 109 -0.05 -14.42 8.36
CA ILE A 109 0.11 -13.05 8.87
C ILE A 109 -0.97 -12.16 8.26
N ARG A 110 -1.50 -11.24 9.07
CA ARG A 110 -2.41 -10.20 8.57
C ARG A 110 -1.61 -9.16 7.78
N VAL A 111 -1.88 -9.06 6.48
CA VAL A 111 -1.47 -7.93 5.65
C VAL A 111 -2.54 -6.85 5.77
N ARG A 112 -2.13 -5.60 5.98
CA ARG A 112 -3.03 -4.46 6.14
C ARG A 112 -2.96 -3.56 4.92
N SER A 113 -4.12 -3.30 4.33
CA SER A 113 -4.26 -2.38 3.21
C SER A 113 -4.47 -0.95 3.70
N ILE A 114 -3.64 -0.03 3.24
CA ILE A 114 -3.74 1.40 3.55
C ILE A 114 -3.82 2.19 2.24
N ILE A 115 -4.69 3.19 2.19
CA ILE A 115 -4.55 4.29 1.23
C ILE A 115 -4.03 5.51 1.99
N ALA A 116 -2.84 5.98 1.61
CA ALA A 116 -2.23 7.19 2.15
C ALA A 116 -2.61 8.38 1.27
N THR A 117 -3.28 9.40 1.84
CA THR A 117 -3.76 10.54 1.06
C THR A 117 -3.91 11.81 1.89
N ASN A 118 -3.55 12.97 1.32
CA ASN A 118 -3.97 14.27 1.85
C ASN A 118 -5.10 14.90 1.01
N GLY A 119 -5.55 14.20 -0.02
CA GLY A 119 -6.56 14.65 -0.96
C GLY A 119 -7.93 14.03 -0.67
N ARG A 120 -8.74 13.94 -1.72
CA ARG A 120 -10.02 13.24 -1.70
C ARG A 120 -9.89 11.88 -2.36
N LEU A 121 -10.80 10.99 -2.01
CA LEU A 121 -10.96 9.67 -2.62
C LEU A 121 -12.42 9.50 -3.02
N PRO A 122 -12.71 8.62 -3.99
CA PRO A 122 -14.08 8.18 -4.24
C PRO A 122 -14.66 7.53 -2.97
N PRO A 123 -16.00 7.41 -2.87
CA PRO A 123 -16.64 6.73 -1.76
C PRO A 123 -16.03 5.34 -1.52
N LYS A 124 -15.81 5.03 -0.24
CA LYS A 124 -15.25 3.75 0.15
C LYS A 124 -16.23 2.60 -0.15
N GLU A 125 -15.73 1.55 -0.79
CA GLU A 125 -16.44 0.31 -1.04
C GLU A 125 -16.38 -0.65 0.18
N ASP A 126 -17.02 -1.81 0.09
CA ASP A 126 -17.05 -2.83 1.15
C ASP A 126 -15.72 -3.61 1.29
N GLN A 127 -14.60 -2.91 1.15
CA GLN A 127 -13.26 -3.45 1.29
C GLN A 127 -12.64 -3.04 2.63
N LYS A 128 -11.91 -3.97 3.24
CA LYS A 128 -11.19 -3.76 4.52
C LYS A 128 -9.90 -2.97 4.33
N VAL A 129 -10.03 -1.75 3.82
CA VAL A 129 -8.95 -0.79 3.59
C VAL A 129 -9.04 0.36 4.59
N THR A 130 -7.91 0.74 5.20
CA THR A 130 -7.84 1.93 6.04
C THR A 130 -7.39 3.12 5.20
N VAL A 131 -8.07 4.26 5.30
CA VAL A 131 -7.60 5.52 4.70
C VAL A 131 -6.91 6.33 5.80
N VAL A 132 -5.68 6.75 5.55
CA VAL A 132 -4.86 7.48 6.52
C VAL A 132 -4.26 8.72 5.86
N SER A 133 -4.30 9.86 6.56
CA SER A 133 -3.58 11.05 6.08
C SER A 133 -2.08 10.84 6.12
N ILE A 134 -1.33 11.36 5.14
CA ILE A 134 0.13 11.14 5.07
C ILE A 134 0.81 11.50 6.41
N PRO A 135 0.55 12.66 7.06
CA PRO A 135 1.19 13.02 8.35
C PRO A 135 0.79 12.15 9.56
N ARG A 136 -0.12 11.19 9.39
CA ARG A 136 -0.54 10.24 10.44
C ARG A 136 -0.11 8.82 10.12
N LEU A 137 0.51 8.59 8.95
CA LEU A 137 0.80 7.26 8.44
C LEU A 137 1.79 6.52 9.33
N ARG A 138 2.89 7.18 9.74
CA ARG A 138 3.87 6.59 10.65
C ARG A 138 3.23 6.18 11.97
N ASN A 139 2.52 7.12 12.61
CA ASN A 139 1.84 6.86 13.88
C ASN A 139 0.81 5.72 13.77
N TYR A 140 0.11 5.60 12.64
CA TYR A 140 -0.82 4.49 12.42
C TYR A 140 -0.10 3.13 12.35
N ILE A 141 1.04 3.08 11.66
CA ILE A 141 1.87 1.87 11.55
C ILE A 141 2.47 1.49 12.90
N GLU A 142 3.02 2.46 13.65
CA GLU A 142 3.65 2.22 14.96
C GLU A 142 2.66 1.74 16.02
N ASN A 143 1.44 2.30 16.04
CA ASN A 143 0.41 1.93 17.02
C ASN A 143 -0.38 0.67 16.63
N SER A 144 0.06 -0.03 15.59
CA SER A 144 -0.53 -1.29 15.17
C SER A 144 -0.29 -2.38 16.21
N PRO A 145 -1.30 -3.21 16.56
CA PRO A 145 -1.12 -4.30 17.52
C PRO A 145 0.08 -5.18 17.15
N PRO A 146 0.93 -5.55 18.13
CA PRO A 146 2.17 -6.25 17.86
C PRO A 146 1.90 -7.64 17.27
N ALA A 147 2.68 -8.02 16.26
CA ALA A 147 2.62 -9.33 15.64
C ALA A 147 3.89 -10.17 15.88
N GLN A 148 4.93 -9.59 16.52
CA GLN A 148 6.24 -10.20 16.77
C GLN A 148 6.90 -10.77 15.50
N LEU A 149 6.73 -10.06 14.38
CA LEU A 149 7.33 -10.41 13.11
C LEU A 149 8.84 -10.17 13.12
N ASN A 150 9.58 -10.97 12.36
CA ASN A 150 10.96 -10.71 11.98
C ASN A 150 10.97 -10.12 10.55
N PRO A 151 11.20 -8.81 10.37
CA PRO A 151 11.12 -8.16 9.06
C PRO A 151 12.02 -8.79 7.99
N SER A 152 13.25 -9.19 8.35
CA SER A 152 14.19 -9.82 7.41
C SER A 152 13.72 -11.21 6.95
N ALA A 153 13.07 -11.98 7.82
CA ALA A 153 12.47 -13.25 7.45
C ALA A 153 11.30 -13.05 6.47
N ILE A 154 10.41 -12.07 6.74
CA ILE A 154 9.30 -11.72 5.86
C ILE A 154 9.80 -11.28 4.48
N ARG A 155 10.80 -10.39 4.45
CA ARG A 155 11.47 -9.97 3.22
C ARG A 155 11.94 -11.16 2.38
N SER A 156 12.66 -12.10 3.01
CA SER A 156 13.21 -13.29 2.34
C SER A 156 12.10 -14.17 1.73
N LEU A 157 10.99 -14.37 2.46
CA LEU A 157 9.85 -15.15 1.98
C LEU A 157 9.11 -14.48 0.83
N LEU A 158 9.05 -13.15 0.82
CA LEU A 158 8.48 -12.38 -0.29
C LEU A 158 9.41 -12.33 -1.51
N ARG A 159 10.69 -12.73 -1.37
CA ARG A 159 11.75 -12.65 -2.40
C ARG A 159 12.10 -11.20 -2.78
N LEU A 160 12.24 -10.34 -1.77
CA LEU A 160 12.61 -8.91 -1.88
C LEU A 160 14.04 -8.64 -1.39
#